data_AF-A0A9D4ZA53-F1
#
_entry.id   AF-A0A9D4ZA53-F1
#
_cell.length_a   1.000
_cell.length_b   1.000
_cell.length_c   1.000
_cell.angle_alpha   90.00
_cell.angle_beta   90.00
_cell.angle_gamma   90.00
#
_symmetry.space_group_name_H-M   'P 1'
#
loop_
_entity.id
_entity.type
_entity.pdbx_description
1 polymer ?
#
loop_
_entity_poly.entity_id
_entity_poly.type
_entity_poly.pdbx_seq_one_letter_code
_entity_poly.pdbx_strand_id
1 'polypeptide(L)'
;MVQITEFRVVMPLSLAEDELRHFSQTLGIMALYKIVIGQVRMLEGMSKIIRSTIGVKQYRVAQMYMVTKMQQENTSSTEGVEVLVNRPFKDEDLGEGQYTLKLYHLQSKFPSWVTAIAPANCLQIEEEAWNAYPKCKTVLKCTYFTRFKITIETIHTADNGKSSNVHNLDAQSLALRKVEVLDIASTERDYWSYMLAEDSSINLSTFKPKKAERGPLLPGWQGTCSPVMTAYKLVTVDAPYWGFGYRMEQAILGAERALFLESHRRCISWIDEWFDLSEDDVRRLEAESDAILNKIRHDRSQALLGRGA
;
A
#
# COMPACT_ATOMS: atom_id res chain seq x y z
N MET A 1 4.52 -24.13 3.72
CA MET A 1 4.03 -24.44 2.35
C MET A 1 3.72 -23.08 1.78
N VAL A 2 4.40 -22.66 0.71
CA VAL A 2 4.27 -21.29 0.20
C VAL A 2 2.79 -21.00 -0.11
N GLN A 3 2.29 -19.89 0.43
CA GLN A 3 0.91 -19.46 0.19
C GLN A 3 0.88 -18.42 -0.92
N ILE A 4 0.08 -18.68 -1.95
CA ILE A 4 -0.10 -17.79 -3.10
C ILE A 4 -1.57 -17.35 -3.13
N THR A 5 -1.81 -16.04 -2.94
CA THR A 5 -3.15 -15.45 -2.96
C THR A 5 -3.17 -14.25 -3.89
N GLU A 6 -4.10 -14.23 -4.85
CA GLU A 6 -4.35 -13.09 -5.73
C GLU A 6 -5.57 -12.32 -5.23
N PHE A 7 -5.34 -11.12 -4.71
CA PHE A 7 -6.38 -10.17 -4.36
C PHE A 7 -6.71 -9.29 -5.57
N ARG A 8 -7.99 -9.20 -5.92
CA ARG A 8 -8.49 -8.36 -7.01
C ARG A 8 -9.25 -7.20 -6.43
N VAL A 9 -8.76 -5.98 -6.66
CA VAL A 9 -9.43 -4.76 -6.20
C VAL A 9 -9.92 -3.97 -7.40
N VAL A 10 -11.24 -4.00 -7.62
CA VAL A 10 -11.89 -3.20 -8.67
C VAL A 10 -12.05 -1.77 -8.13
N MET A 11 -11.81 -0.76 -8.98
CA MET A 11 -11.97 0.65 -8.65
C MET A 11 -12.77 1.40 -9.73
N PRO A 12 -13.64 2.35 -9.34
CA PRO A 12 -14.42 3.17 -10.26
C PRO A 12 -13.58 4.33 -10.83
N LEU A 13 -12.36 4.07 -11.26
CA LEU A 13 -11.40 5.07 -11.75
C LEU A 13 -10.84 4.65 -13.10
N SER A 14 -10.47 5.61 -13.95
CA SER A 14 -9.77 5.31 -15.20
C SER A 14 -8.32 4.88 -14.97
N LEU A 15 -7.88 3.89 -15.75
CA LEU A 15 -6.48 3.49 -15.85
C LEU A 15 -5.76 4.36 -16.90
N ALA A 16 -4.45 4.51 -16.76
CA ALA A 16 -3.61 5.06 -17.82
C ALA A 16 -3.46 4.08 -18.98
N GLU A 17 -3.76 4.51 -20.21
CA GLU A 17 -3.17 3.90 -21.40
C GLU A 17 -1.73 4.44 -21.58
N ASP A 18 -0.78 3.52 -21.59
CA ASP A 18 0.58 3.57 -22.17
C ASP A 18 1.27 4.95 -22.29
N GLU A 19 1.55 5.62 -21.17
CA GLU A 19 2.67 6.59 -21.17
C GLU A 19 3.62 6.31 -20.00
N LEU A 20 4.74 5.70 -20.38
CA LEU A 20 5.98 5.56 -19.62
C LEU A 20 6.41 6.92 -19.09
N ARG A 21 6.54 7.05 -17.77
CA ARG A 21 7.55 7.88 -17.09
C ARG A 21 7.55 7.65 -15.58
N HIS A 22 8.74 7.27 -15.10
CA HIS A 22 9.32 7.42 -13.76
C HIS A 22 8.33 7.56 -12.61
N PHE A 23 8.07 6.46 -11.92
CA PHE A 23 7.21 6.44 -10.75
C PHE A 23 7.81 5.56 -9.65
N SER A 24 7.96 6.11 -8.45
CA SER A 24 8.26 5.40 -7.20
C SER A 24 6.94 5.00 -6.53
N GLN A 25 6.54 3.72 -6.55
CA GLN A 25 5.42 3.27 -5.72
C GLN A 25 6.00 2.77 -4.41
N THR A 26 5.44 3.27 -3.32
CA THR A 26 5.65 2.71 -1.99
C THR A 26 4.32 2.18 -1.48
N LEU A 27 3.98 0.93 -1.80
CA LEU A 27 2.75 0.30 -1.29
C LEU A 27 2.98 -1.01 -0.56
N GLY A 28 4.22 -1.52 -0.49
CA GLY A 28 4.49 -2.83 0.07
C GLY A 28 4.15 -2.97 1.55
N ILE A 29 4.16 -1.89 2.34
CA ILE A 29 4.07 -2.03 3.80
C ILE A 29 2.99 -1.26 4.52
N MET A 30 2.07 -0.54 3.88
CA MET A 30 0.97 0.01 4.68
C MET A 30 0.16 -1.10 5.44
N ALA A 31 0.29 -2.37 5.01
CA ALA A 31 -0.20 -3.59 5.65
C ALA A 31 0.59 -3.91 6.92
N LEU A 32 1.90 -4.12 6.81
CA LEU A 32 2.74 -4.36 8.00
C LEU A 32 2.73 -3.14 8.95
N TYR A 33 2.55 -1.94 8.41
CA TYR A 33 2.46 -0.70 9.17
C TYR A 33 1.22 -0.65 10.07
N LYS A 34 0.05 -1.10 9.58
CA LYS A 34 -1.21 -1.05 10.34
C LYS A 34 -1.55 -2.31 11.14
N ILE A 35 -0.86 -3.45 10.96
CA ILE A 35 -1.02 -4.68 11.81
C ILE A 35 -0.95 -4.37 13.32
N VAL A 36 -0.51 -3.17 13.69
CA VAL A 36 0.12 -2.91 14.96
C VAL A 36 -0.12 -1.52 15.55
N ILE A 37 -0.98 -0.72 14.95
CA ILE A 37 -1.31 0.60 15.47
C ILE A 37 -2.78 0.62 15.84
N GLY A 38 -3.06 0.30 17.10
CA GLY A 38 -4.15 0.98 17.80
C GLY A 38 -3.68 2.41 18.10
N GLN A 39 -4.44 3.40 17.64
CA GLN A 39 -4.31 4.84 17.79
C GLN A 39 -3.20 5.61 17.03
N VAL A 40 -3.64 6.57 16.20
CA VAL A 40 -2.93 7.85 15.93
C VAL A 40 -3.92 9.01 15.86
N ARG A 41 -3.56 10.14 16.49
CA ARG A 41 -4.26 11.44 16.41
C ARG A 41 -3.87 12.20 15.15
N MET A 42 -4.88 12.79 14.51
CA MET A 42 -4.79 13.66 13.33
C MET A 42 -3.87 14.89 13.57
N LEU A 43 -3.01 15.18 12.60
CA LEU A 43 -2.47 16.53 12.40
C LEU A 43 -3.14 17.10 11.14
N GLU A 44 -4.04 18.06 11.34
CA GLU A 44 -4.65 18.82 10.24
C GLU A 44 -3.71 19.94 9.81
N GLY A 45 -3.51 20.07 8.49
CA GLY A 45 -3.06 21.33 7.92
C GLY A 45 -2.32 21.19 6.60
N MET A 46 -3.04 21.17 5.48
CA MET A 46 -2.55 21.74 4.22
C MET A 46 -3.71 22.33 3.42
N SER A 47 -3.63 23.63 3.13
CA SER A 47 -4.61 24.35 2.33
C SER A 47 -4.00 24.86 1.02
N LYS A 48 -4.75 24.63 -0.06
CA LYS A 48 -4.81 25.34 -1.36
C LYS A 48 -3.57 25.28 -2.26
N ILE A 49 -3.72 24.52 -3.37
CA ILE A 49 -3.07 24.76 -4.66
C ILE A 49 -4.16 24.75 -5.75
N ILE A 50 -4.06 25.66 -6.73
CA ILE A 50 -5.08 26.00 -7.75
C ILE A 50 -4.79 25.33 -9.10
N ARG A 51 -5.82 24.67 -9.65
CA ARG A 51 -6.19 24.30 -11.05
C ARG A 51 -5.10 23.93 -12.08
N SER A 52 -5.31 22.81 -12.80
CA SER A 52 -5.54 22.79 -14.28
C SER A 52 -5.63 21.37 -14.91
N THR A 53 -6.59 21.24 -15.84
CA THR A 53 -6.79 20.33 -17.01
C THR A 53 -6.80 18.80 -16.91
N ILE A 54 -8.04 18.28 -16.83
CA ILE A 54 -8.73 17.39 -17.80
C ILE A 54 -7.77 16.59 -18.71
N GLY A 55 -7.52 15.34 -18.31
CA GLY A 55 -6.69 14.35 -19.01
C GLY A 55 -6.01 13.37 -18.05
N VAL A 56 -6.07 13.65 -16.75
CA VAL A 56 -5.33 12.90 -15.73
C VAL A 56 -5.91 11.52 -15.45
N LYS A 57 -5.02 10.53 -15.50
CA LYS A 57 -5.20 9.10 -15.29
C LYS A 57 -5.52 8.85 -13.80
N GLN A 58 -6.80 8.80 -13.47
CA GLN A 58 -7.32 9.01 -12.11
C GLN A 58 -6.74 8.06 -11.06
N TYR A 59 -6.61 6.77 -11.38
CA TYR A 59 -6.12 5.80 -10.39
C TYR A 59 -4.67 6.09 -9.95
N ARG A 60 -3.82 6.54 -10.87
CA ARG A 60 -2.40 6.79 -10.57
C ARG A 60 -2.23 7.94 -9.58
N VAL A 61 -2.89 9.07 -9.81
CA VAL A 61 -2.88 10.21 -8.86
C VAL A 61 -3.51 9.82 -7.54
N ALA A 62 -4.65 9.13 -7.55
CA ALA A 62 -5.31 8.64 -6.34
C ALA A 62 -4.37 7.77 -5.49
N GLN A 63 -3.69 6.83 -6.14
CA GLN A 63 -2.77 5.91 -5.49
C GLN A 63 -1.56 6.65 -4.88
N MET A 64 -0.95 7.56 -5.65
CA MET A 64 0.17 8.38 -5.16
C MET A 64 -0.23 9.20 -3.95
N TYR A 65 -1.35 9.91 -4.05
CA TYR A 65 -1.85 10.76 -2.98
C TYR A 65 -2.16 9.94 -1.72
N MET A 66 -2.83 8.80 -1.92
CA MET A 66 -3.17 7.88 -0.83
C MET A 66 -1.90 7.38 -0.13
N VAL A 67 -0.87 6.97 -0.86
CA VAL A 67 0.41 6.53 -0.27
C VAL A 67 1.02 7.63 0.58
N THR A 68 1.22 8.81 -0.01
CA THR A 68 1.85 9.94 0.68
C THR A 68 1.08 10.33 1.94
N LYS A 69 -0.24 10.53 1.83
CA LYS A 69 -1.08 10.93 2.96
C LYS A 69 -1.13 9.85 4.04
N MET A 70 -1.30 8.58 3.66
CA MET A 70 -1.28 7.53 4.65
C MET A 70 0.09 7.43 5.33
N GLN A 71 1.22 7.62 4.63
CA GLN A 71 2.56 7.61 5.26
C GLN A 71 2.69 8.72 6.31
N GLN A 72 2.18 9.91 6.02
CA GLN A 72 2.13 11.03 6.97
C GLN A 72 1.29 10.68 8.19
N GLU A 73 0.07 10.16 8.00
CA GLU A 73 -0.84 9.80 9.09
C GLU A 73 -0.27 8.73 10.02
N ASN A 74 0.60 7.86 9.51
CA ASN A 74 1.09 6.73 10.28
C ASN A 74 2.52 6.93 10.83
N THR A 75 3.28 7.94 10.39
CA THR A 75 4.64 8.16 10.91
C THR A 75 4.63 8.75 12.33
N SER A 76 5.40 8.18 13.25
CA SER A 76 5.50 8.64 14.65
C SER A 76 6.94 8.99 15.04
N SER A 77 7.11 9.54 16.25
CA SER A 77 8.43 9.93 16.77
C SER A 77 9.38 8.75 17.03
N THR A 78 8.86 7.53 17.17
CA THR A 78 9.64 6.33 17.54
C THR A 78 9.74 5.28 16.44
N GLU A 79 8.89 5.35 15.42
CA GLU A 79 8.69 4.31 14.40
C GLU A 79 8.40 4.94 13.04
N GLY A 80 8.85 4.32 11.95
CA GLY A 80 8.66 4.86 10.62
C GLY A 80 9.49 4.19 9.53
N VAL A 81 9.52 4.87 8.38
CA VAL A 81 10.07 4.35 7.11
C VAL A 81 11.33 5.11 6.70
N GLU A 82 12.49 4.47 6.73
CA GLU A 82 13.71 5.02 6.17
C GLU A 82 13.82 4.70 4.68
N VAL A 83 13.98 5.71 3.82
CA VAL A 83 14.24 5.51 2.38
C VAL A 83 15.74 5.46 2.18
N LEU A 84 16.27 4.26 1.93
CA LEU A 84 17.71 4.02 1.75
C LEU A 84 18.16 4.27 0.32
N VAL A 85 17.34 3.85 -0.66
CA VAL A 85 17.62 4.05 -2.08
C VAL A 85 16.34 4.48 -2.78
N ASN A 86 16.45 5.46 -3.68
CA ASN A 86 15.41 5.85 -4.60
C ASN A 86 16.07 6.24 -5.94
N ARG A 87 15.96 5.39 -6.96
CA ARG A 87 16.64 5.59 -8.25
C ARG A 87 15.84 4.99 -9.41
N PRO A 88 16.01 5.47 -10.65
CA PRO A 88 15.46 4.79 -11.81
C PRO A 88 16.08 3.39 -11.99
N PHE A 89 15.35 2.50 -12.65
CA PHE A 89 15.84 1.19 -13.09
C PHE A 89 15.29 0.84 -14.47
N LYS A 90 15.93 -0.14 -15.11
CA LYS A 90 15.52 -0.78 -16.35
C LYS A 90 15.68 -2.27 -16.19
N ASP A 91 14.65 -3.03 -16.53
CA ASP A 91 14.56 -4.48 -16.41
C ASP A 91 13.90 -5.06 -17.67
N GLU A 92 14.28 -6.28 -18.05
CA GLU A 92 13.79 -6.90 -19.28
C GLU A 92 12.31 -7.31 -19.18
N ASP A 93 11.86 -7.74 -17.99
CA ASP A 93 10.51 -8.28 -17.77
C ASP A 93 9.52 -7.21 -17.28
N LEU A 94 9.98 -6.35 -16.37
CA LEU A 94 9.19 -5.26 -15.78
C LEU A 94 9.20 -4.00 -16.64
N GLY A 95 10.28 -3.76 -17.40
CA GLY A 95 10.47 -2.54 -18.16
C GLY A 95 11.22 -1.45 -17.39
N GLU A 96 10.95 -0.19 -17.73
CA GLU A 96 11.58 0.98 -17.11
C GLU A 96 10.71 1.57 -16.00
N GLY A 97 11.33 1.96 -14.89
CA GLY A 97 10.59 2.40 -13.72
C GLY A 97 11.45 2.99 -12.62
N GLN A 98 10.93 3.03 -11.40
CA GLN A 98 11.68 3.43 -10.21
C GLN A 98 11.89 2.24 -9.25
N TYR A 99 13.12 2.14 -8.76
CA TYR A 99 13.50 1.24 -7.68
C TYR A 99 13.57 2.02 -6.37
N THR A 100 13.02 1.44 -5.31
CA THR A 100 13.25 1.90 -3.95
C THR A 100 13.68 0.76 -3.03
N LEU A 101 14.55 1.11 -2.09
CA LEU A 101 14.91 0.29 -0.95
C LEU A 101 14.54 1.07 0.30
N LYS A 102 13.72 0.46 1.18
CA LYS A 102 13.26 1.08 2.41
C LYS A 102 13.46 0.16 3.60
N LEU A 103 13.78 0.75 4.74
CA LEU A 103 13.91 0.05 6.02
C LEU A 103 12.82 0.54 6.97
N TYR A 104 12.06 -0.40 7.52
CA TYR A 104 10.96 -0.12 8.44
C TYR A 104 11.34 -0.49 9.86
N HIS A 105 11.20 0.46 10.77
CA HIS A 105 11.43 0.27 12.20
C HIS A 105 10.09 0.04 12.91
N LEU A 106 9.80 -1.21 13.26
CA LEU A 106 8.48 -1.65 13.76
C LEU A 106 8.54 -2.16 15.22
N GLN A 107 9.36 -1.56 16.08
CA GLN A 107 9.74 -2.14 17.38
C GLN A 107 8.58 -2.42 18.34
N SER A 108 7.64 -1.47 18.58
CA SER A 108 6.46 -1.73 19.43
C SER A 108 5.30 -2.39 18.66
N LYS A 109 5.58 -2.76 17.41
CA LYS A 109 4.61 -3.00 16.35
C LYS A 109 4.73 -4.42 15.83
N PHE A 110 4.83 -5.41 16.70
CA PHE A 110 4.58 -6.80 16.33
C PHE A 110 3.53 -7.45 17.25
N PRO A 111 2.71 -8.40 16.74
CA PRO A 111 1.81 -9.17 17.59
C PRO A 111 2.56 -9.79 18.78
N SER A 112 1.90 -9.89 19.93
CA SER A 112 2.53 -10.38 21.17
C SER A 112 3.19 -11.76 21.03
N TRP A 113 2.66 -12.63 20.18
CA TRP A 113 3.26 -13.94 19.91
C TRP A 113 4.56 -13.86 19.10
N VAL A 114 4.75 -12.81 18.29
CA VAL A 114 6.00 -12.56 17.54
C VAL A 114 7.05 -11.95 18.46
N THR A 115 6.67 -10.96 19.29
CA THR A 115 7.60 -10.36 20.26
C THR A 115 8.00 -11.30 21.39
N ALA A 116 7.22 -12.36 21.63
CA ALA A 116 7.60 -13.44 22.56
C ALA A 116 8.74 -14.33 22.04
N ILE A 117 9.00 -14.36 20.72
CA ILE A 117 10.01 -15.24 20.10
C ILE A 117 11.16 -14.47 19.42
N ALA A 118 11.04 -13.15 19.32
CA ALA A 118 12.05 -12.29 18.72
C ALA A 118 12.14 -10.95 19.48
N PRO A 119 13.35 -10.49 19.83
CA PRO A 119 13.53 -9.17 20.43
C PRO A 119 13.01 -8.06 19.50
N ALA A 120 12.23 -7.13 20.05
CA ALA A 120 11.61 -6.02 19.32
C ALA A 120 12.62 -5.17 18.51
N ASN A 121 13.84 -4.99 19.03
CA ASN A 121 14.91 -4.24 18.37
C ASN A 121 15.50 -4.93 17.13
N CYS A 122 15.25 -6.24 16.95
CA CYS A 122 15.73 -7.02 15.81
C CYS A 122 14.70 -7.14 14.68
N LEU A 123 13.47 -6.66 14.90
CA LEU A 123 12.39 -6.82 13.92
C LEU A 123 12.30 -5.60 13.00
N GLN A 124 13.28 -5.48 12.11
CA GLN A 124 13.24 -4.52 11.00
C GLN A 124 12.79 -5.23 9.73
N ILE A 125 12.00 -4.53 8.90
CA ILE A 125 11.58 -5.04 7.59
C ILE A 125 12.27 -4.22 6.51
N GLU A 126 12.93 -4.92 5.60
CA GLU A 126 13.48 -4.35 4.38
C GLU A 126 12.47 -4.53 3.24
N GLU A 127 12.13 -3.45 2.56
CA GLU A 127 11.27 -3.43 1.38
C GLU A 127 12.09 -3.02 0.16
N GLU A 128 12.15 -3.91 -0.82
CA GLU A 128 12.62 -3.60 -2.17
C GLU A 128 11.40 -3.50 -3.09
N ALA A 129 11.21 -2.35 -3.75
CA ALA A 129 10.11 -2.15 -4.67
C ALA A 129 10.60 -1.69 -6.05
N TRP A 130 10.17 -2.40 -7.09
CA TRP A 130 10.37 -2.10 -8.50
C TRP A 130 9.03 -1.70 -9.10
N ASN A 131 8.88 -0.41 -9.40
CA ASN A 131 7.65 0.11 -9.96
C ASN A 131 7.84 0.54 -11.41
N ALA A 132 7.31 -0.28 -12.31
CA ALA A 132 7.25 -0.04 -13.75
C ALA A 132 5.79 -0.08 -14.19
N TYR A 133 5.00 0.87 -13.69
CA TYR A 133 3.55 0.95 -13.92
C TYR A 133 3.22 0.69 -15.41
N PRO A 134 2.25 -0.19 -15.72
CA PRO A 134 1.23 -0.75 -14.81
C PRO A 134 1.66 -1.96 -13.98
N LYS A 135 2.91 -2.43 -14.10
CA LYS A 135 3.46 -3.54 -13.33
C LYS A 135 4.28 -3.05 -12.14
N CYS A 136 4.09 -3.68 -10.99
CA CYS A 136 4.85 -3.37 -9.79
C CYS A 136 5.25 -4.67 -9.10
N LYS A 137 6.46 -4.72 -8.58
CA LYS A 137 6.95 -5.82 -7.75
C LYS A 137 7.49 -5.28 -6.46
N THR A 138 7.13 -5.90 -5.34
CA THR A 138 7.64 -5.55 -4.02
C THR A 138 8.06 -6.81 -3.29
N VAL A 139 9.23 -6.79 -2.68
CA VAL A 139 9.81 -7.89 -1.91
C VAL A 139 10.11 -7.40 -0.52
N LEU A 140 9.62 -8.14 0.47
CA LEU A 140 9.68 -7.78 1.88
C LEU A 140 10.43 -8.88 2.62
N LYS A 141 11.46 -8.49 3.37
CA LYS A 141 12.31 -9.41 4.15
C LYS A 141 12.42 -8.91 5.57
N CYS A 142 12.47 -9.83 6.53
CA CYS A 142 12.75 -9.48 7.91
C CYS A 142 14.22 -9.75 8.22
N THR A 143 14.89 -8.78 8.85
CA THR A 143 16.31 -8.89 9.24
C THR A 143 16.57 -10.02 10.24
N TYR A 144 15.62 -10.28 11.15
CA TYR A 144 15.71 -11.39 12.10
C TYR A 144 15.25 -12.73 11.51
N PHE A 145 14.09 -12.75 10.87
CA PHE A 145 13.56 -13.94 10.22
C PHE A 145 14.14 -14.05 8.80
N THR A 146 15.41 -14.43 8.67
CA THR A 146 16.16 -14.38 7.39
C THR A 146 15.60 -15.26 6.26
N ARG A 147 14.80 -16.29 6.59
CA ARG A 147 14.11 -17.15 5.61
C ARG A 147 12.69 -16.67 5.30
N PHE A 148 12.24 -15.60 5.95
CA PHE A 148 10.92 -15.01 5.74
C PHE A 148 10.96 -14.10 4.51
N LYS A 149 9.99 -14.27 3.62
CA LYS A 149 9.84 -13.42 2.44
C LYS A 149 8.38 -13.24 2.09
N ILE A 150 7.98 -12.00 1.83
CA ILE A 150 6.74 -11.71 1.11
C ILE A 150 7.12 -11.15 -0.26
N THR A 151 6.43 -11.60 -1.30
CA THR A 151 6.50 -11.00 -2.64
C THR A 151 5.11 -10.56 -3.04
N ILE A 152 4.96 -9.29 -3.43
CA ILE A 152 3.71 -8.71 -3.91
C ILE A 152 3.95 -8.27 -5.34
N GLU A 153 3.27 -8.90 -6.29
CA GLU A 153 3.30 -8.55 -7.71
C GLU A 153 1.94 -7.95 -8.06
N THR A 154 1.92 -6.74 -8.60
CA THR A 154 0.70 -6.02 -8.97
C THR A 154 0.69 -5.75 -10.46
N ILE A 155 -0.42 -6.09 -11.12
CA ILE A 155 -0.73 -5.66 -12.49
C ILE A 155 -2.03 -4.86 -12.43
N HIS A 156 -2.00 -3.65 -12.99
CA HIS A 156 -3.20 -2.83 -13.12
C HIS A 156 -3.76 -2.96 -14.55
N THR A 157 -5.05 -3.26 -14.68
CA THR A 157 -5.70 -3.44 -15.98
C THR A 157 -7.02 -2.66 -16.05
N ALA A 158 -7.41 -2.25 -17.25
CA ALA A 158 -8.67 -1.54 -17.50
C ALA A 158 -9.83 -2.55 -17.65
N ASP A 159 -10.09 -3.33 -16.59
CA ASP A 159 -11.16 -4.32 -16.55
C ASP A 159 -11.90 -4.31 -15.19
N ASN A 160 -12.89 -5.20 -15.07
CA ASN A 160 -13.76 -5.35 -13.90
C ASN A 160 -13.41 -6.56 -13.00
N GLY A 161 -12.16 -7.01 -13.01
CA GLY A 161 -11.69 -8.08 -12.13
C GLY A 161 -11.93 -9.49 -12.64
N LYS A 162 -12.33 -9.64 -13.91
CA LYS A 162 -12.67 -10.93 -14.52
C LYS A 162 -11.54 -11.58 -15.31
N SER A 163 -10.43 -10.88 -15.55
CA SER A 163 -9.31 -11.44 -16.30
C SER A 163 -8.70 -12.66 -15.58
N SER A 164 -8.35 -13.67 -16.36
CA SER A 164 -7.75 -14.91 -15.86
C SER A 164 -6.24 -14.85 -16.01
N ASN A 165 -5.53 -15.30 -14.97
CA ASN A 165 -4.07 -15.47 -14.96
C ASN A 165 -3.26 -14.27 -15.51
N VAL A 166 -3.59 -13.05 -15.10
CA VAL A 166 -2.93 -11.83 -15.61
C VAL A 166 -1.43 -11.80 -15.33
N HIS A 167 -0.99 -12.50 -14.28
CA HIS A 167 0.42 -12.66 -13.90
C HIS A 167 1.16 -13.74 -14.70
N ASN A 168 0.46 -14.42 -15.62
CA ASN A 168 1.00 -15.52 -16.43
C ASN A 168 1.70 -16.61 -15.61
N LEU A 169 1.07 -17.04 -14.51
CA LEU A 169 1.58 -18.11 -13.66
C LEU A 169 1.62 -19.43 -14.41
N ASP A 170 2.65 -20.22 -14.13
CA ASP A 170 2.75 -21.61 -14.55
C ASP A 170 1.63 -22.47 -13.94
N ALA A 171 1.43 -23.68 -14.49
CA ALA A 171 0.33 -24.56 -14.07
C ALA A 171 0.39 -24.96 -12.59
N GLN A 172 1.57 -25.10 -12.00
CA GLN A 172 1.74 -25.50 -10.60
C GLN A 172 1.41 -24.33 -9.67
N SER A 173 1.98 -23.15 -9.94
CA SER A 173 1.70 -21.92 -9.18
C SER A 173 0.23 -21.51 -9.30
N LEU A 174 -0.35 -21.65 -10.49
CA LEU A 174 -1.76 -21.36 -10.77
C LEU A 174 -2.70 -22.30 -10.00
N ALA A 175 -2.35 -23.58 -9.87
CA ALA A 175 -3.13 -24.55 -9.10
C ALA A 175 -3.12 -24.27 -7.58
N LEU A 176 -2.04 -23.68 -7.06
CA LEU A 176 -1.93 -23.28 -5.66
C LEU A 176 -2.57 -21.91 -5.37
N ARG A 177 -2.73 -21.07 -6.40
CA ARG A 177 -3.26 -19.70 -6.27
C ARG A 177 -4.71 -19.72 -5.79
N LYS A 178 -4.94 -19.07 -4.65
CA LYS A 178 -6.29 -18.67 -4.20
C LYS A 178 -6.63 -17.30 -4.76
N VAL A 179 -7.85 -17.11 -5.23
CA VAL A 179 -8.33 -15.81 -5.75
C VAL A 179 -9.35 -15.24 -4.78
N GLU A 180 -9.17 -13.98 -4.39
CA GLU A 180 -10.12 -13.22 -3.57
C GLU A 180 -10.45 -11.89 -4.26
N VAL A 181 -11.74 -11.57 -4.37
CA VAL A 181 -12.19 -10.27 -4.89
C VAL A 181 -12.53 -9.38 -3.69
N LEU A 182 -11.87 -8.23 -3.59
CA LEU A 182 -12.08 -7.27 -2.52
C LEU A 182 -13.07 -6.19 -2.97
N ASP A 183 -14.23 -6.14 -2.33
CA ASP A 183 -15.22 -5.09 -2.57
C ASP A 183 -15.02 -3.91 -1.62
N ILE A 184 -14.50 -2.80 -2.15
CA ILE A 184 -14.28 -1.57 -1.39
C ILE A 184 -15.58 -0.97 -0.82
N ALA A 185 -16.74 -1.28 -1.41
CA ALA A 185 -18.04 -0.81 -0.93
C ALA A 185 -18.65 -1.72 0.16
N SER A 186 -18.10 -2.92 0.37
CA SER A 186 -18.55 -3.82 1.44
C SER A 186 -18.39 -3.18 2.81
N THR A 187 -19.33 -3.42 3.71
CA THR A 187 -19.26 -3.00 5.12
C THR A 187 -18.73 -4.10 6.04
N GLU A 188 -18.43 -5.28 5.50
CA GLU A 188 -17.87 -6.38 6.27
C GLU A 188 -16.49 -5.99 6.82
N ARG A 189 -16.27 -6.32 8.10
CA ARG A 189 -15.01 -6.09 8.80
C ARG A 189 -14.56 -7.37 9.47
N ASP A 190 -13.34 -7.77 9.18
CA ASP A 190 -12.63 -8.82 9.92
C ASP A 190 -11.77 -8.22 11.03
N TYR A 191 -11.12 -9.09 11.82
CA TYR A 191 -10.21 -8.68 12.90
C TYR A 191 -9.15 -7.69 12.41
N TRP A 192 -8.54 -7.97 11.26
CA TRP A 192 -7.49 -7.12 10.67
C TRP A 192 -8.05 -5.78 10.23
N SER A 193 -9.25 -5.73 9.65
CA SER A 193 -9.94 -4.50 9.26
C SER A 193 -10.19 -3.60 10.46
N TYR A 194 -10.57 -4.16 11.61
CA TYR A 194 -10.72 -3.39 12.84
C TYR A 194 -9.36 -2.84 13.32
N MET A 195 -8.32 -3.66 13.29
CA MET A 195 -6.96 -3.25 13.65
C MET A 195 -6.40 -2.16 12.74
N LEU A 196 -6.72 -2.19 11.43
CA LEU A 196 -6.20 -1.25 10.45
C LEU A 196 -7.05 0.03 10.33
N ALA A 197 -8.36 -0.04 10.57
CA ALA A 197 -9.31 1.02 10.26
C ALA A 197 -10.12 1.40 11.50
N GLU A 198 -9.47 2.04 12.48
CA GLU A 198 -10.12 2.62 13.67
C GLU A 198 -11.24 3.62 13.30
N ASP A 199 -11.19 4.23 12.10
CA ASP A 199 -12.14 5.27 11.66
C ASP A 199 -12.43 5.22 10.14
N SER A 200 -12.80 4.07 9.56
CA SER A 200 -13.46 4.08 8.24
C SER A 200 -14.91 4.58 8.36
N SER A 201 -15.09 5.83 8.81
CA SER A 201 -16.41 6.45 8.99
C SER A 201 -17.16 6.66 7.67
N ILE A 202 -16.45 6.60 6.53
CA ILE A 202 -17.05 6.83 5.22
C ILE A 202 -17.52 5.50 4.62
N ASN A 203 -18.83 5.32 4.64
CA ASN A 203 -19.50 4.24 3.92
C ASN A 203 -19.62 4.59 2.43
N LEU A 204 -18.88 3.90 1.57
CA LEU A 204 -18.87 4.16 0.12
C LEU A 204 -20.21 3.89 -0.57
N SER A 205 -21.11 3.12 0.05
CA SER A 205 -22.48 2.91 -0.45
C SER A 205 -23.40 4.12 -0.25
N THR A 206 -22.99 5.11 0.56
CA THR A 206 -23.72 6.36 0.76
C THR A 206 -22.90 7.61 0.41
N PHE A 207 -21.57 7.49 0.35
CA PHE A 207 -20.65 8.56 0.00
C PHE A 207 -20.87 9.06 -1.43
N LYS A 208 -21.00 10.38 -1.57
CA LYS A 208 -21.09 11.07 -2.87
C LYS A 208 -20.02 12.17 -2.89
N PRO A 209 -18.99 12.04 -3.74
CA PRO A 209 -17.98 13.09 -3.83
C PRO A 209 -18.56 14.37 -4.42
N LYS A 210 -18.00 15.51 -4.02
CA LYS A 210 -18.41 16.84 -4.52
C LYS A 210 -17.79 17.17 -5.88
N LYS A 211 -16.57 16.69 -6.11
CA LYS A 211 -15.78 17.02 -7.31
C LYS A 211 -15.85 15.95 -8.39
N ALA A 212 -16.32 14.74 -8.05
CA ALA A 212 -16.34 13.60 -8.96
C ALA A 212 -17.71 12.89 -8.92
N GLU A 213 -18.23 12.55 -10.09
CA GLU A 213 -19.41 11.68 -10.23
C GLU A 213 -19.01 10.20 -10.06
N ARG A 214 -18.49 9.85 -8.88
CA ARG A 214 -17.93 8.52 -8.55
C ARG A 214 -18.44 8.01 -7.21
N GLY A 215 -19.76 7.82 -7.15
CA GLY A 215 -20.45 7.34 -5.97
C GLY A 215 -21.92 7.77 -5.99
N PRO A 216 -22.78 7.13 -5.20
CA PRO A 216 -22.48 6.06 -4.25
C PRO A 216 -22.25 4.72 -4.95
N LEU A 217 -21.44 3.86 -4.34
CA LEU A 217 -21.14 2.52 -4.85
C LEU A 217 -22.20 1.52 -4.34
N LEU A 218 -23.22 1.28 -5.15
CA LEU A 218 -24.32 0.37 -4.83
C LEU A 218 -23.92 -1.11 -5.04
N PRO A 219 -24.68 -2.09 -4.50
CA PRO A 219 -24.41 -3.50 -4.77
C PRO A 219 -24.30 -3.80 -6.28
N GLY A 220 -23.22 -4.46 -6.68
CA GLY A 220 -22.94 -4.78 -8.09
C GLY A 220 -22.34 -3.63 -8.91
N TRP A 221 -21.90 -2.53 -8.28
CA TRP A 221 -21.30 -1.37 -8.95
C TRP A 221 -20.13 -1.74 -9.89
N GLN A 222 -19.37 -2.80 -9.60
CA GLN A 222 -18.25 -3.26 -10.44
C GLN A 222 -18.69 -3.62 -11.87
N GLY A 223 -19.97 -3.99 -12.07
CA GLY A 223 -20.53 -4.31 -13.37
C GLY A 223 -21.31 -3.18 -14.04
N THR A 224 -21.63 -2.11 -13.31
CA THR A 224 -22.49 -1.00 -13.79
C THR A 224 -21.76 0.34 -13.87
N CYS A 225 -20.64 0.51 -13.16
CA CYS A 225 -19.78 1.68 -13.26
C CYS A 225 -18.90 1.63 -14.51
N SER A 226 -18.67 2.81 -15.11
CA SER A 226 -17.68 3.02 -16.16
C SER A 226 -17.13 4.44 -16.03
N PRO A 227 -15.80 4.65 -16.09
CA PRO A 227 -14.76 3.64 -16.23
C PRO A 227 -14.56 2.81 -14.95
N VAL A 228 -14.00 1.61 -15.11
CA VAL A 228 -13.46 0.79 -14.03
C VAL A 228 -12.07 0.29 -14.39
N MET A 229 -11.27 0.04 -13.36
CA MET A 229 -9.98 -0.63 -13.48
C MET A 229 -9.84 -1.65 -12.35
N THR A 230 -8.89 -2.57 -12.48
CA THR A 230 -8.59 -3.56 -11.44
C THR A 230 -7.10 -3.60 -11.14
N ALA A 231 -6.76 -3.59 -9.84
CA ALA A 231 -5.45 -3.96 -9.35
C ALA A 231 -5.43 -5.45 -8.99
N TYR A 232 -4.71 -6.26 -9.75
CA TYR A 232 -4.48 -7.69 -9.47
C TYR A 232 -3.21 -7.84 -8.65
N LYS A 233 -3.35 -8.08 -7.35
CA LYS A 233 -2.25 -8.15 -6.38
C LYS A 233 -1.99 -9.61 -6.01
N LEU A 234 -0.96 -10.20 -6.60
CA LEU A 234 -0.49 -11.54 -6.28
C LEU A 234 0.47 -11.48 -5.09
N VAL A 235 0.05 -12.01 -3.95
CA VAL A 235 0.82 -12.09 -2.72
C VAL A 235 1.32 -13.51 -2.53
N THR A 236 2.63 -13.65 -2.45
CA THR A 236 3.32 -14.89 -2.13
C THR A 236 4.02 -14.74 -0.79
N VAL A 237 3.64 -15.55 0.21
CA VAL A 237 4.27 -15.56 1.53
C VAL A 237 5.04 -16.86 1.74
N ASP A 238 6.33 -16.74 2.04
CA ASP A 238 7.21 -17.83 2.41
C ASP A 238 7.68 -17.62 3.86
N ALA A 239 7.17 -18.44 4.78
CA ALA A 239 7.59 -18.46 6.18
C ALA A 239 7.92 -19.90 6.61
N PRO A 240 9.08 -20.44 6.21
CA PRO A 240 9.39 -21.87 6.34
C PRO A 240 9.93 -22.20 7.74
N TYR A 241 9.19 -21.77 8.77
CA TYR A 241 9.50 -21.95 10.18
C TYR A 241 8.62 -23.03 10.79
N TRP A 242 9.24 -24.01 11.41
CA TRP A 242 8.54 -25.08 12.10
C TRP A 242 7.77 -24.53 13.31
N GLY A 243 6.55 -25.01 13.52
CA GLY A 243 5.68 -24.63 14.65
C GLY A 243 4.84 -23.36 14.45
N PHE A 244 5.37 -22.29 13.83
CA PHE A 244 4.66 -21.00 13.70
C PHE A 244 4.58 -20.41 12.28
N GLY A 245 5.23 -21.01 11.28
CA GLY A 245 5.24 -20.50 9.90
C GLY A 245 3.85 -20.28 9.31
N TYR A 246 2.96 -21.28 9.43
CA TYR A 246 1.58 -21.16 8.95
C TYR A 246 0.79 -20.03 9.62
N ARG A 247 0.96 -19.84 10.94
CA ARG A 247 0.30 -18.74 11.66
C ARG A 247 0.82 -17.38 11.18
N MET A 248 2.12 -17.29 10.89
CA MET A 248 2.73 -16.10 10.30
C MET A 248 2.16 -15.81 8.91
N GLU A 249 2.13 -16.81 8.03
CA GLU A 249 1.55 -16.70 6.67
C GLU A 249 0.10 -16.18 6.71
N GLN A 250 -0.75 -16.77 7.57
CA GLN A 250 -2.15 -16.36 7.70
C GLN A 250 -2.32 -14.94 8.27
N ALA A 251 -1.50 -14.56 9.26
CA ALA A 251 -1.54 -13.22 9.83
C ALA A 251 -1.17 -12.16 8.78
N ILE A 252 -0.14 -12.42 7.98
CA ILE A 252 0.30 -11.52 6.92
C ILE A 252 -0.76 -11.41 5.84
N LEU A 253 -1.31 -12.53 5.35
CA LEU A 253 -2.33 -12.47 4.31
C LEU A 253 -3.57 -11.70 4.77
N GLY A 254 -4.02 -11.91 6.01
CA GLY A 254 -5.15 -11.16 6.57
C GLY A 254 -4.86 -9.66 6.70
N ALA A 255 -3.63 -9.30 7.01
CA ALA A 255 -3.21 -7.91 7.06
C ALA A 255 -3.09 -7.25 5.68
N GLU A 256 -2.48 -7.93 4.71
CA GLU A 256 -2.40 -7.46 3.32
C GLU A 256 -3.79 -7.25 2.73
N ARG A 257 -4.71 -8.21 2.96
CA ARG A 257 -6.11 -8.09 2.60
C ARG A 257 -6.75 -6.83 3.16
N ALA A 258 -6.64 -6.62 4.47
CA ALA A 258 -7.21 -5.46 5.14
C ALA A 258 -6.58 -4.16 4.65
N LEU A 259 -5.27 -4.15 4.36
CA LEU A 259 -4.62 -2.97 3.80
C LEU A 259 -5.17 -2.67 2.43
N PHE A 260 -5.18 -3.65 1.52
CA PHE A 260 -5.60 -3.41 0.15
C PHE A 260 -7.01 -2.85 0.14
N LEU A 261 -7.88 -3.37 0.98
CA LEU A 261 -9.22 -2.83 1.15
C LEU A 261 -9.23 -1.37 1.65
N GLU A 262 -8.54 -1.08 2.75
CA GLU A 262 -8.52 0.25 3.37
C GLU A 262 -7.84 1.32 2.51
N SER A 263 -6.69 1.00 1.93
CA SER A 263 -5.96 1.89 1.00
C SER A 263 -6.82 2.24 -0.22
N HIS A 264 -7.53 1.27 -0.80
CA HIS A 264 -8.37 1.52 -1.96
C HIS A 264 -9.67 2.25 -1.59
N ARG A 265 -10.24 2.00 -0.40
CA ARG A 265 -11.32 2.84 0.12
C ARG A 265 -10.87 4.30 0.25
N ARG A 266 -9.67 4.53 0.77
CA ARG A 266 -9.08 5.87 0.92
C ARG A 266 -8.85 6.59 -0.40
N CYS A 267 -8.48 5.87 -1.46
CA CYS A 267 -8.45 6.45 -2.80
C CYS A 267 -9.80 7.08 -3.19
N ILE A 268 -10.93 6.46 -2.84
CA ILE A 268 -12.25 7.02 -3.16
C ILE A 268 -12.70 8.05 -2.12
N SER A 269 -12.53 7.77 -0.83
CA SER A 269 -13.01 8.69 0.22
C SER A 269 -12.28 10.04 0.21
N TRP A 270 -11.03 10.07 -0.27
CA TRP A 270 -10.25 11.30 -0.42
C TRP A 270 -10.31 11.91 -1.82
N ILE A 271 -11.20 11.44 -2.70
CA ILE A 271 -11.27 11.93 -4.08
C ILE A 271 -11.43 13.44 -4.18
N ASP A 272 -12.23 14.08 -3.32
CA ASP A 272 -12.38 15.53 -3.33
C ASP A 272 -11.08 16.30 -3.01
N GLU A 273 -10.11 15.64 -2.39
CA GLU A 273 -8.79 16.21 -2.08
C GLU A 273 -7.84 16.11 -3.28
N TRP A 274 -7.79 14.95 -3.95
CA TRP A 274 -6.81 14.69 -5.00
C TRP A 274 -7.33 14.84 -6.44
N PHE A 275 -8.64 14.95 -6.67
CA PHE A 275 -9.24 14.92 -8.01
C PHE A 275 -8.67 15.97 -8.98
N ASP A 276 -8.30 17.14 -8.45
CA ASP A 276 -7.75 18.26 -9.24
C ASP A 276 -6.21 18.28 -9.28
N LEU A 277 -5.54 17.30 -8.67
CA LEU A 277 -4.08 17.23 -8.60
C LEU A 277 -3.50 16.55 -9.84
N SER A 278 -2.37 17.06 -10.31
CA SER A 278 -1.50 16.37 -11.26
C SER A 278 -0.53 15.43 -10.53
N GLU A 279 0.11 14.51 -11.25
CA GLU A 279 1.18 13.68 -10.68
C GLU A 279 2.31 14.53 -10.09
N ASP A 280 2.68 15.64 -10.75
CA ASP A 280 3.74 16.52 -10.29
C ASP A 280 3.37 17.25 -9.00
N ASP A 281 2.08 17.57 -8.81
CA ASP A 281 1.61 18.12 -7.53
C ASP A 281 1.80 17.12 -6.40
N VAL A 282 1.45 15.84 -6.64
CA VAL A 282 1.62 14.80 -5.63
C VAL A 282 3.09 14.49 -5.37
N ARG A 283 3.97 14.53 -6.38
CA ARG A 283 5.43 14.40 -6.19
C ARG A 283 5.99 15.50 -5.30
N ARG A 284 5.48 16.74 -5.42
CA ARG A 284 5.88 17.82 -4.51
C ARG A 284 5.43 17.56 -3.08
N LEU A 285 4.21 17.06 -2.88
CA LEU A 285 3.72 16.64 -1.56
C LEU A 285 4.57 15.52 -0.95
N GLU A 286 4.97 14.52 -1.76
CA GLU A 286 5.87 13.44 -1.33
C GLU A 286 7.24 13.98 -0.89
N ALA A 287 7.84 14.87 -1.70
CA ALA A 287 9.14 15.46 -1.38
C ALA A 287 9.11 16.35 -0.11
N GLU A 288 8.04 17.14 0.07
CA GLU A 288 7.83 17.93 1.29
C GLU A 288 7.66 17.04 2.51
N SER A 289 6.89 15.95 2.38
CA SER A 289 6.71 14.94 3.42
C SER A 289 8.05 14.31 3.82
N ASP A 290 8.82 13.84 2.86
CA ASP A 290 10.13 13.22 3.10
C ASP A 290 11.10 14.19 3.79
N ALA A 291 11.11 15.46 3.39
CA ALA A 291 11.94 16.48 4.03
C ALA A 291 11.57 16.70 5.51
N ILE A 292 10.26 16.77 5.82
CA ILE A 292 9.77 16.90 7.20
C ILE A 292 10.15 15.67 8.03
N LEU A 293 9.95 14.47 7.50
CA LEU A 293 10.26 13.22 8.17
C LEU A 293 11.76 13.08 8.44
N ASN A 294 12.61 13.46 7.49
CA ASN A 294 14.06 13.45 7.64
C ASN A 294 14.53 14.46 8.69
N LYS A 295 13.92 15.66 8.75
CA LYS A 295 14.23 16.66 9.76
C LYS A 295 13.89 16.17 11.17
N ILE A 296 12.70 15.60 11.37
CA ILE A 296 12.29 15.01 12.66
C ILE A 296 13.30 13.96 13.15
N ARG A 297 13.87 13.17 12.23
CA ARG A 297 14.91 12.17 12.55
C ARG A 297 16.25 12.80 12.89
N HIS A 298 16.70 13.77 12.09
CA HIS A 298 17.98 14.43 12.29
C HIS A 298 18.04 15.14 13.65
N ASP A 299 17.02 15.95 13.97
CA ASP A 299 16.93 16.68 15.23
C ASP A 299 16.96 15.72 16.43
N ARG A 300 16.41 14.51 16.29
CA ARG A 300 16.43 13.47 17.32
C ARG A 300 17.79 12.79 17.46
N SER A 301 18.47 12.46 16.36
CA SER A 301 19.82 11.88 16.41
C SER A 301 20.75 12.79 17.21
N GLN A 302 20.66 14.11 16.98
CA GLN A 302 21.38 15.12 17.75
C GLN A 302 20.96 15.18 19.23
N ALA A 303 19.65 15.11 19.53
CA ALA A 303 19.17 15.11 20.91
C ALA A 303 19.59 13.87 21.72
N LEU A 304 19.72 12.70 21.09
CA LEU A 304 20.21 11.48 21.73
C LEU A 304 21.73 11.54 21.99
N LEU A 305 22.50 12.07 21.04
CA LEU A 305 23.93 12.28 21.19
C LEU A 305 24.25 13.34 22.27
N GLY A 306 23.44 14.39 22.38
CA GLY A 306 23.60 15.45 23.39
C GLY A 306 23.16 15.07 24.81
N ARG A 307 22.44 13.96 25.01
CA ARG A 307 22.08 13.44 26.35
C ARG A 307 23.09 12.44 26.92
N GLY A 308 24.11 12.08 26.14
CA GLY A 308 25.20 11.20 26.54
C GLY A 308 26.50 11.93 26.90
N ALA A 309 26.47 13.27 27.00
CA ALA A 309 27.60 14.12 27.37
C ALA A 309 27.41 14.74 28.76
#